data_AF-A0A355XX49-F1
#
_entry.id   AF-A0A355XX49-F1
#
_cell.length_a   1.000
_cell.length_b   1.000
_cell.length_c   1.000
_cell.angle_alpha   90.00
_cell.angle_beta   90.00
_cell.angle_gamma   90.00
#
_symmetry.space_group_name_H-M   'P 1'
#
loop_
_entity.id
_entity.type
_entity.pdbx_description
1 polymer ?
#
loop_
_entity_poly.entity_id
_entity_poly.type
_entity_poly.pdbx_seq_one_letter_code
_entity_poly.pdbx_strand_id
1 'polypeptide(L)'
;MKRKQVLLTIMGTLVAAAGVVATALALRQPGGAPLHQPAALQRLVRPWALRATTAKQQQDTVKRTPLPPDTVIVGTLADEQGQPMPHVTVSDGYTCTLTDTMGHYRLRRNARARFVFYTVPDYCEVPTHSPTDRTACFYQLLLKGHDTYDFTLRRLRGGREMRYRLVVFGDPQVTSSHNPYYAGPNDNRITTTDLRRFTSETMADVKTLLAQWPADEPVYAISMGDDVQY
;
A
#
# COMPACT_ATOMS: atom_id res chain seq x y z
N MET A 1 16.01 -53.30 -15.92
CA MET A 1 15.40 -51.97 -16.21
C MET A 1 14.80 -51.87 -17.62
N LYS A 2 14.03 -52.87 -18.12
CA LYS A 2 13.55 -52.88 -19.52
C LYS A 2 12.03 -53.10 -19.72
N ARG A 3 11.23 -53.26 -18.65
CA ARG A 3 9.76 -53.47 -18.76
C ARG A 3 8.91 -52.20 -18.58
N LYS A 4 9.38 -51.21 -17.81
CA LYS A 4 8.62 -49.97 -17.56
C LYS A 4 8.67 -48.97 -18.73
N GLN A 5 9.75 -48.97 -19.53
CA GLN A 5 9.87 -48.09 -20.70
C GLN A 5 9.02 -48.56 -21.89
N VAL A 6 8.77 -49.86 -22.03
CA VAL A 6 7.92 -50.42 -23.10
C VAL A 6 6.44 -50.14 -22.86
N LEU A 7 6.01 -50.07 -21.59
CA LEU A 7 4.61 -49.76 -21.25
C LEU A 7 4.25 -48.28 -21.50
N LEU A 8 5.21 -47.37 -21.27
CA LEU A 8 5.03 -45.93 -21.52
C LEU A 8 5.01 -45.59 -23.01
N THR A 9 5.76 -46.31 -23.84
CA THR A 9 5.73 -46.09 -25.30
C THR A 9 4.45 -46.62 -25.95
N ILE A 10 3.84 -47.69 -25.43
CA ILE A 10 2.56 -48.22 -25.93
C ILE A 10 1.38 -47.33 -25.55
N MET A 11 1.39 -46.69 -24.37
CA MET A 11 0.35 -45.72 -23.99
C MET A 11 0.43 -44.40 -24.79
N GLY A 12 1.64 -43.96 -25.17
CA GLY A 12 1.82 -42.75 -25.99
C GLY A 12 1.29 -42.87 -27.42
N THR A 13 1.36 -44.07 -28.03
CA THR A 13 0.91 -44.28 -29.41
C THR A 13 -0.61 -44.45 -29.54
N LEU A 14 -1.29 -44.92 -28.47
CA LEU A 14 -2.74 -45.11 -28.45
C LEU A 14 -3.53 -43.79 -28.40
N VAL A 15 -2.97 -42.75 -27.79
CA VAL A 15 -3.61 -41.41 -27.74
C VAL A 15 -3.44 -40.65 -29.07
N ALA A 16 -2.35 -40.87 -29.80
CA ALA A 16 -2.13 -40.22 -31.10
C ALA A 16 -3.01 -40.81 -32.23
N ALA A 17 -3.35 -42.09 -32.18
CA ALA A 17 -4.20 -42.73 -33.20
C ALA A 17 -5.68 -42.31 -33.11
N ALA A 18 -6.20 -42.01 -31.91
CA ALA A 18 -7.58 -41.58 -31.72
C ALA A 18 -7.86 -40.16 -32.28
N GLY A 19 -6.86 -39.26 -32.26
CA GLY A 19 -7.01 -37.89 -32.77
C GLY A 19 -7.09 -37.77 -34.30
N VAL A 20 -6.46 -38.70 -35.03
CA VAL A 20 -6.41 -38.69 -36.50
C VAL A 20 -7.68 -39.28 -37.12
N VAL A 21 -8.35 -40.22 -36.44
CA VAL A 21 -9.60 -40.83 -36.93
C VAL A 21 -10.79 -39.86 -36.79
N ALA A 22 -10.80 -39.00 -35.77
CA ALA A 22 -11.85 -37.99 -35.58
C ALA A 22 -11.82 -36.85 -36.62
N THR A 23 -10.64 -36.51 -37.14
CA THR A 23 -10.47 -35.49 -38.19
C THR A 23 -10.72 -36.05 -39.60
N ALA A 24 -10.48 -37.35 -39.82
CA ALA A 24 -10.74 -38.00 -41.11
C ALA A 24 -12.23 -38.33 -41.35
N LEU A 25 -13.06 -38.49 -40.30
CA LEU A 25 -14.50 -38.79 -40.44
C LEU A 25 -15.39 -37.54 -40.65
N ALA A 26 -14.88 -36.34 -40.41
CA ALA A 26 -15.60 -35.09 -40.72
C ALA A 26 -15.44 -34.65 -42.20
N LEU A 27 -14.63 -35.37 -42.98
CA LEU A 27 -14.28 -35.05 -44.36
C LEU A 27 -14.63 -36.21 -45.31
N ARG A 28 -15.91 -36.54 -45.47
CA ARG A 28 -16.48 -37.34 -46.59
C ARG A 28 -18.00 -37.50 -46.34
N GLN A 29 -18.96 -37.09 -47.17
CA GLN A 29 -19.08 -36.62 -48.57
C GLN A 29 -20.50 -35.98 -48.74
N PRO A 30 -21.11 -35.75 -49.94
CA PRO A 30 -20.62 -35.69 -51.34
C PRO A 30 -21.19 -34.52 -52.19
N GLY A 31 -20.65 -34.36 -53.42
CA GLY A 31 -21.47 -34.07 -54.62
C GLY A 31 -21.52 -32.62 -55.11
N GLY A 32 -20.91 -32.35 -56.27
CA GLY A 32 -20.73 -31.02 -56.86
C GLY A 32 -21.78 -30.56 -57.88
N ALA A 33 -21.69 -29.28 -58.27
CA ALA A 33 -21.95 -28.70 -59.61
C ALA A 33 -21.41 -27.24 -59.66
N PRO A 34 -21.04 -26.68 -60.82
CA PRO A 34 -20.00 -25.66 -60.93
C PRO A 34 -20.46 -24.17 -60.92
N LEU A 35 -19.44 -23.31 -60.78
CA LEU A 35 -19.38 -21.83 -60.80
C LEU A 35 -20.42 -21.08 -61.64
N HIS A 36 -21.08 -20.10 -60.99
CA HIS A 36 -21.41 -18.80 -61.59
C HIS A 36 -21.31 -17.67 -60.55
N GLN A 37 -20.44 -16.69 -60.81
CA GLN A 37 -20.50 -15.37 -60.17
C GLN A 37 -21.71 -14.60 -60.71
N PRO A 38 -22.36 -13.76 -59.88
CA PRO A 38 -22.27 -12.35 -60.21
C PRO A 38 -22.15 -11.42 -58.99
N ALA A 39 -21.14 -10.56 -59.04
CA ALA A 39 -21.04 -9.14 -58.66
C ALA A 39 -22.11 -8.39 -57.79
N ALA A 40 -22.94 -9.03 -56.97
CA ALA A 40 -24.07 -8.35 -56.31
C ALA A 40 -23.93 -8.13 -54.78
N LEU A 41 -22.88 -8.63 -54.12
CA LEU A 41 -22.76 -8.54 -52.64
C LEU A 41 -21.63 -7.64 -52.12
N GLN A 42 -21.01 -6.81 -52.96
CA GLN A 42 -20.03 -5.81 -52.49
C GLN A 42 -20.65 -4.45 -52.14
N ARG A 43 -21.98 -4.29 -52.27
CA ARG A 43 -22.66 -3.00 -52.11
C ARG A 43 -23.29 -2.76 -50.74
N LEU A 44 -23.17 -3.68 -49.78
CA LEU A 44 -23.83 -3.58 -48.47
C LEU A 44 -22.90 -3.46 -47.24
N VAL A 45 -21.58 -3.33 -47.42
CA VAL A 45 -20.64 -3.21 -46.28
C VAL A 45 -19.87 -1.87 -46.24
N ARG A 46 -20.19 -0.93 -47.14
CA ARG A 46 -19.43 0.34 -47.28
C ARG A 46 -19.82 1.54 -46.37
N PRO A 47 -20.92 1.58 -45.57
CA PRO A 47 -21.16 2.78 -44.75
C PRO A 47 -20.57 2.77 -43.32
N TRP A 48 -20.15 1.63 -42.76
CA TRP A 48 -19.78 1.58 -41.34
C TRP A 48 -18.26 1.59 -41.06
N ALA A 49 -17.43 1.25 -42.04
CA ALA A 49 -15.96 1.31 -41.91
C ALA A 49 -15.36 2.71 -42.13
N LEU A 50 -16.14 3.68 -42.63
CA LEU A 50 -15.70 5.07 -42.88
C LEU A 50 -16.09 6.05 -41.76
N ARG A 51 -16.86 5.61 -40.74
CA ARG A 51 -17.16 6.43 -39.55
C ARG A 51 -16.20 6.18 -38.39
N ALA A 52 -15.44 5.09 -38.41
CA ALA A 52 -14.43 4.78 -37.38
C ALA A 52 -13.04 5.37 -37.67
N THR A 53 -12.79 5.86 -38.90
CA THR A 53 -11.51 6.44 -39.32
C THR A 53 -11.52 7.97 -39.39
N THR A 54 -12.58 8.62 -38.91
CA THR A 54 -12.67 10.08 -38.76
C THR A 54 -13.05 10.50 -37.33
N ALA A 55 -12.64 9.71 -36.33
CA ALA A 55 -12.39 10.26 -35.00
C ALA A 55 -10.93 10.73 -35.00
N LYS A 56 -10.68 11.87 -35.66
CA LYS A 56 -9.42 12.61 -35.53
C LYS A 56 -9.15 12.78 -34.04
N GLN A 57 -7.92 12.50 -33.65
CA GLN A 57 -7.31 12.90 -32.39
C GLN A 57 -7.64 14.36 -32.10
N GLN A 58 -8.71 14.60 -31.35
CA GLN A 58 -8.92 15.89 -30.72
C GLN A 58 -8.07 15.84 -29.46
N GLN A 59 -6.81 16.24 -29.63
CA GLN A 59 -5.96 16.57 -28.51
C GLN A 59 -6.68 17.69 -27.77
N ASP A 60 -7.29 17.37 -26.63
CA ASP A 60 -7.81 18.36 -25.70
C ASP A 60 -6.64 19.25 -25.30
N THR A 61 -6.48 20.37 -26.01
CA THR A 61 -5.58 21.44 -25.65
C THR A 61 -6.23 22.24 -24.54
N VAL A 62 -6.51 21.59 -23.42
CA VAL A 62 -6.66 22.28 -22.15
C VAL A 62 -5.29 22.90 -21.88
N LYS A 63 -5.17 24.22 -22.09
CA LYS A 63 -4.02 24.99 -21.59
C LYS A 63 -3.94 24.74 -20.09
N ARG A 64 -3.06 23.83 -19.68
CA ARG A 64 -2.71 23.63 -18.27
C ARG A 64 -1.95 24.86 -17.84
N THR A 65 -2.64 25.83 -17.27
CA THR A 65 -1.98 26.94 -16.58
C THR A 65 -1.16 26.33 -15.44
N PRO A 66 0.17 26.54 -15.38
CA PRO A 66 0.96 26.14 -14.24
C PRO A 66 0.36 26.82 -13.01
N LEU A 67 -0.12 26.01 -12.08
CA LEU A 67 -0.58 26.51 -10.80
C LEU A 67 0.65 26.99 -10.01
N PRO A 68 0.54 28.08 -9.21
CA PRO A 68 1.63 28.49 -8.35
C PRO A 68 2.09 27.32 -7.46
N PRO A 69 3.40 27.17 -7.16
CA PRO A 69 3.92 26.06 -6.36
C PRO A 69 3.18 25.88 -5.03
N ASP A 70 2.77 26.98 -4.39
CA ASP A 70 2.04 26.97 -3.12
C ASP A 70 0.59 26.45 -3.20
N THR A 71 0.09 26.09 -4.38
CA THR A 71 -1.30 25.64 -4.58
C THR A 71 -1.44 24.16 -4.91
N VAL A 72 -0.33 23.46 -5.15
CA VAL A 72 -0.31 22.04 -5.50
C VAL A 72 0.77 21.34 -4.69
N ILE A 73 0.47 20.14 -4.22
CA ILE A 73 1.46 19.22 -3.67
C ILE A 73 1.57 18.08 -4.67
N VAL A 74 2.80 17.81 -5.11
CA VAL A 74 3.17 16.66 -5.93
C VAL A 74 4.25 15.87 -5.22
N GLY A 75 4.50 14.65 -5.67
CA GLY A 75 5.63 13.87 -5.21
C GLY A 75 5.52 12.44 -5.67
N THR A 76 6.50 11.66 -5.25
CA THR A 76 6.60 10.23 -5.51
C THR A 76 6.72 9.47 -4.20
N LEU A 77 6.03 8.35 -4.15
CA LEU A 77 6.13 7.37 -3.08
C LEU A 77 6.78 6.11 -3.67
N ALA A 78 7.94 5.76 -3.14
CA ALA A 78 8.70 4.58 -3.56
C ALA A 78 9.15 3.78 -2.34
N ASP A 79 9.53 2.53 -2.55
CA ASP A 79 10.23 1.78 -1.51
C ASP A 79 11.74 2.08 -1.48
N GLU A 80 12.45 1.55 -0.47
CA GLU A 80 13.91 1.68 -0.35
C GLU A 80 14.69 1.13 -1.56
N GLN A 81 14.06 0.31 -2.41
CA GLN A 81 14.64 -0.22 -3.65
C GLN A 81 14.28 0.64 -4.87
N GLY A 82 13.57 1.76 -4.68
CA GLY A 82 13.12 2.66 -5.74
C GLY A 82 11.92 2.12 -6.54
N GLN A 83 11.26 1.05 -6.07
CA GLN A 83 10.06 0.56 -6.74
C GLN A 83 8.86 1.45 -6.38
N PRO A 84 7.96 1.71 -7.34
CA PRO A 84 6.79 2.55 -7.10
C PRO A 84 5.86 1.95 -6.04
N MET A 85 5.25 2.81 -5.24
CA MET A 85 4.27 2.44 -4.21
C MET A 85 2.87 2.92 -4.63
N PRO A 86 2.11 2.11 -5.40
CA PRO A 86 0.80 2.50 -5.90
C PRO A 86 -0.30 2.38 -4.83
N HIS A 87 -1.39 3.12 -5.02
CA HIS A 87 -2.59 3.08 -4.18
C HIS A 87 -2.36 3.42 -2.70
N VAL A 88 -1.31 4.19 -2.40
CA VAL A 88 -1.07 4.76 -1.08
C VAL A 88 -1.82 6.07 -0.98
N THR A 89 -2.56 6.28 0.12
CA THR A 89 -3.28 7.55 0.33
C THR A 89 -2.29 8.61 0.80
N VAL A 90 -2.31 9.77 0.14
CA VAL A 90 -1.57 10.98 0.53
C VAL A 90 -2.56 12.09 0.80
N SER A 91 -2.36 12.83 1.90
CA SER A 91 -3.31 13.82 2.42
C SER A 91 -2.58 15.04 2.99
N ASP A 92 -3.23 16.20 2.88
CA ASP A 92 -2.82 17.44 3.56
C ASP A 92 -3.68 17.78 4.79
N GLY A 93 -4.53 16.83 5.20
CA GLY A 93 -5.51 16.98 6.29
C GLY A 93 -6.86 17.56 5.86
N TYR A 94 -6.98 18.04 4.62
CA TYR A 94 -8.23 18.59 4.06
C TYR A 94 -8.66 17.87 2.79
N THR A 95 -7.69 17.47 1.98
CA THR A 95 -7.89 16.73 0.73
C THR A 95 -6.94 15.56 0.68
N CYS A 96 -7.32 14.51 -0.05
CA CYS A 96 -6.49 13.34 -0.24
C CYS A 96 -6.53 12.85 -1.69
N THR A 97 -5.51 12.10 -2.06
CA THR A 97 -5.39 11.43 -3.35
C THR A 97 -4.70 10.08 -3.15
N LEU A 98 -4.78 9.20 -4.15
CA LEU A 98 -4.01 7.96 -4.18
C LEU A 98 -2.78 8.16 -5.08
N THR A 99 -1.68 7.51 -4.72
CA THR A 99 -0.56 7.34 -5.65
C THR A 99 -0.99 6.49 -6.85
N ASP A 100 -0.50 6.84 -8.03
CA ASP A 100 -0.75 6.10 -9.27
C ASP A 100 0.13 4.85 -9.39
N THR A 101 0.06 4.15 -10.53
CA THR A 101 0.84 2.93 -10.79
C THR A 101 2.35 3.15 -10.77
N MET A 102 2.82 4.39 -10.94
CA MET A 102 4.22 4.79 -10.89
C MET A 102 4.59 5.40 -9.52
N GLY A 103 3.68 5.36 -8.54
CA GLY A 103 3.90 5.91 -7.21
C GLY A 103 3.78 7.45 -7.16
N HIS A 104 3.38 8.10 -8.25
CA HIS A 104 3.23 9.55 -8.26
C HIS A 104 1.89 9.96 -7.67
N TYR A 105 1.88 11.09 -6.98
CA TYR A 105 0.65 11.67 -6.46
C TYR A 105 0.60 13.17 -6.73
N ARG A 106 -0.63 13.70 -6.79
CA ARG A 106 -0.91 15.12 -6.97
C ARG A 106 -2.21 15.48 -6.27
N LEU A 107 -2.18 16.49 -5.41
CA LEU A 107 -3.35 17.07 -4.76
C LEU A 107 -3.28 18.60 -4.74
N ARG A 108 -4.43 19.25 -4.67
CA ARG A 108 -4.53 20.70 -4.53
C ARG A 108 -4.31 21.07 -3.07
N ARG A 109 -3.28 21.85 -2.78
CA ARG A 109 -2.93 22.28 -1.42
C ARG A 109 -4.04 23.15 -0.83
N ASN A 110 -4.51 22.79 0.37
CA ASN A 110 -5.33 23.69 1.17
C ASN A 110 -4.45 24.79 1.78
N ALA A 111 -4.91 26.04 1.75
CA ALA A 111 -4.18 27.18 2.29
C ALA A 111 -3.90 27.06 3.81
N ARG A 112 -4.69 26.26 4.53
CA ARG A 112 -4.52 25.98 5.97
C ARG A 112 -3.71 24.71 6.24
N ALA A 113 -3.28 23.98 5.22
CA ALA A 113 -2.47 22.78 5.38
C ALA A 113 -1.05 23.17 5.83
N ARG A 114 -0.59 22.49 6.88
CA ARG A 114 0.78 22.64 7.41
C ARG A 114 1.66 21.44 7.09
N PHE A 115 1.07 20.28 6.84
CA PHE A 115 1.79 19.03 6.61
C PHE A 115 1.17 18.30 5.42
N VAL A 116 1.99 17.49 4.76
CA VAL A 116 1.54 16.40 3.89
C VAL A 116 1.96 15.09 4.53
N PHE A 117 1.07 14.12 4.54
CA PHE A 117 1.28 12.82 5.16
C PHE A 117 0.63 11.71 4.35
N TYR A 118 1.02 10.48 4.62
CA TYR A 118 0.53 9.32 3.90
C TYR A 118 0.12 8.19 4.84
N THR A 119 -0.73 7.28 4.36
CA THR A 119 -1.08 6.05 5.07
C THR A 119 0.05 5.04 4.91
N VAL A 120 0.54 4.47 6.01
CA VAL A 120 1.51 3.36 5.96
C VAL A 120 0.75 2.07 5.60
N PRO A 121 1.06 1.41 4.46
CA PRO A 121 0.45 0.11 4.14
C PRO A 121 0.86 -0.98 5.14
N ASP A 122 0.01 -1.98 5.31
CA ASP A 122 0.21 -3.11 6.23
C ASP A 122 1.40 -4.03 5.88
N TYR A 123 2.03 -3.86 4.72
CA TYR A 123 3.25 -4.55 4.32
C TYR A 123 4.50 -3.66 4.40
N CYS A 124 4.38 -2.48 5.03
CA CYS A 124 5.46 -1.54 5.24
C CYS A 124 5.67 -1.24 6.72
N GLU A 125 6.90 -0.92 7.08
CA GLU A 125 7.24 -0.48 8.41
C GLU A 125 6.74 0.95 8.64
N VAL A 126 6.25 1.21 9.85
CA VAL A 126 5.94 2.58 10.28
C VAL A 126 7.25 3.35 10.42
N PRO A 127 7.49 4.41 9.62
CA PRO A 127 8.72 5.17 9.73
C PRO A 127 8.75 5.93 11.05
N THR A 128 9.95 6.09 11.61
CA THR A 128 10.17 6.82 12.86
C THR A 128 11.18 7.95 12.68
N HIS A 129 11.18 8.94 13.58
CA HIS A 129 12.11 10.06 13.51
C HIS A 129 13.58 9.62 13.56
N SER A 130 13.91 8.59 14.36
CA SER A 130 15.23 7.96 14.35
C SER A 130 15.19 6.55 14.99
N PRO A 131 16.31 5.80 14.98
CA PRO A 131 16.40 4.54 15.72
C PRO A 131 16.23 4.69 17.24
N THR A 132 16.61 5.86 17.79
CA THR A 132 16.49 6.19 19.21
C THR A 132 15.16 6.85 19.55
N ASP A 133 14.66 7.72 18.67
CA ASP A 133 13.35 8.36 18.74
C ASP A 133 12.37 7.60 17.84
N ARG A 134 11.66 6.64 18.46
CA ARG A 134 10.74 5.73 17.78
C ARG A 134 9.34 6.32 17.60
N THR A 135 9.17 7.63 17.71
CA THR A 135 7.91 8.30 17.38
C THR A 135 7.66 8.25 15.88
N ALA A 136 6.42 8.02 15.46
CA ALA A 136 6.06 7.85 14.06
C ALA A 136 6.29 9.13 13.23
N CYS A 137 6.84 8.98 12.04
CA CYS A 137 7.24 10.06 11.15
C CYS A 137 6.84 9.74 9.69
N PHE A 138 5.54 9.82 9.41
CA PHE A 138 4.96 9.60 8.07
C PHE A 138 4.42 10.91 7.46
N TYR A 139 5.07 12.03 7.76
CA TYR A 139 4.67 13.35 7.32
C TYR A 139 5.87 14.25 7.00
N GLN A 140 5.64 15.28 6.20
CA GLN A 140 6.59 16.36 5.94
C GLN A 140 5.92 17.72 6.15
N LEU A 141 6.67 18.69 6.65
CA LEU A 141 6.22 20.07 6.79
C LEU A 141 6.11 20.71 5.40
N LEU A 142 4.97 21.35 5.13
CA LEU A 142 4.77 22.12 3.92
C LEU A 142 5.51 23.47 4.03
N LEU A 143 6.42 23.71 3.10
CA LEU A 143 7.25 24.90 3.01
C LEU A 143 6.67 25.85 1.97
N LYS A 144 7.02 27.13 2.06
CA LYS A 144 6.64 28.14 1.09
C LYS A 144 7.56 28.06 -0.12
N GLY A 145 7.01 28.13 -1.32
CA GLY A 145 7.75 28.02 -2.58
C GLY A 145 8.21 26.60 -2.91
N HIS A 146 7.69 25.58 -2.22
CA HIS A 146 8.03 24.18 -2.42
C HIS A 146 6.76 23.36 -2.67
N ASP A 147 6.76 22.56 -3.73
CA ASP A 147 5.59 21.82 -4.19
C ASP A 147 5.81 20.29 -4.23
N THR A 148 7.05 19.83 -4.20
CA THR A 148 7.41 18.42 -4.43
C THR A 148 7.83 17.73 -3.13
N TYR A 149 7.11 16.69 -2.72
CA TYR A 149 7.35 15.99 -1.45
C TYR A 149 7.47 14.50 -1.67
N ASP A 150 8.68 14.01 -1.80
CA ASP A 150 8.92 12.58 -2.02
C ASP A 150 8.98 11.82 -0.69
N PHE A 151 8.52 10.58 -0.71
CA PHE A 151 8.50 9.71 0.46
C PHE A 151 9.08 8.34 0.11
N THR A 152 9.80 7.77 1.07
CA THR A 152 10.35 6.41 0.96
C THR A 152 9.75 5.54 2.05
N LEU A 153 9.25 4.37 1.66
CA LEU A 153 8.71 3.35 2.55
C LEU A 153 9.65 2.14 2.63
N ARG A 154 9.82 1.59 3.82
CA ARG A 154 10.52 0.31 4.00
C ARG A 154 9.50 -0.81 4.02
N ARG A 155 9.67 -1.82 3.15
CA ARG A 155 8.83 -3.02 3.16
C ARG A 155 9.22 -3.93 4.33
N LEU A 156 8.22 -4.53 4.96
CA LEU A 156 8.42 -5.51 6.02
C LEU A 156 9.03 -6.80 5.46
N ARG A 157 10.08 -7.30 6.11
CA ARG A 157 10.73 -8.56 5.71
C ARG A 157 9.80 -9.78 5.83
N GLY A 158 8.89 -9.74 6.81
CA GLY A 158 7.89 -10.81 7.04
C GLY A 158 6.69 -10.75 6.11
N GLY A 159 6.63 -9.79 5.19
CA GLY A 159 5.45 -9.51 4.38
C GLY A 159 4.39 -8.73 5.16
N ARG A 160 3.13 -8.96 4.83
CA ARG A 160 1.99 -8.21 5.35
C ARG A 160 1.71 -8.52 6.82
N GLU A 161 1.60 -7.49 7.65
CA GLU A 161 1.11 -7.59 9.01
C GLU A 161 -0.40 -7.88 9.03
N MET A 162 -0.77 -8.95 9.72
CA MET A 162 -2.17 -9.39 9.86
C MET A 162 -2.69 -9.25 11.29
N ARG A 163 -1.79 -9.01 12.24
CA ARG A 163 -2.06 -8.85 13.67
C ARG A 163 -1.03 -7.89 14.25
N TYR A 164 -1.45 -7.09 15.22
CA TYR A 164 -0.59 -6.23 16.00
C TYR A 164 -1.19 -6.06 17.39
N ARG A 165 -0.37 -5.63 18.34
CA ARG A 165 -0.82 -5.18 19.65
C ARG A 165 -0.70 -3.67 19.75
N LEU A 166 -1.68 -3.05 20.39
CA LEU A 166 -1.69 -1.63 20.67
C LEU A 166 -1.62 -1.41 22.18
N VAL A 167 -0.58 -0.71 22.62
CA VAL A 167 -0.48 -0.17 23.97
C VAL A 167 -1.02 1.25 23.95
N VAL A 168 -1.98 1.55 24.81
CA VAL A 168 -2.55 2.89 24.92
C VAL A 168 -2.22 3.44 26.30
N PHE A 169 -1.56 4.59 26.35
CA PHE A 169 -1.37 5.37 27.56
C PHE A 169 -2.47 6.43 27.61
N GLY A 170 -3.30 6.38 28.65
CA GLY A 170 -4.30 7.40 28.92
C GLY A 170 -3.82 8.35 29.99
N ASP A 171 -3.76 9.64 29.65
CA ASP A 171 -3.56 10.79 30.54
C ASP A 171 -2.64 10.51 31.73
N PRO A 172 -1.36 10.13 31.50
CA PRO A 172 -0.48 9.76 32.61
C PRO A 172 -0.16 10.95 33.51
N GLN A 173 -0.32 12.20 33.02
CA GLN A 173 -0.28 13.45 33.80
C GLN A 173 0.90 13.51 34.79
N VAL A 174 2.10 13.12 34.33
CA VAL A 174 3.25 13.02 35.23
C VAL A 174 3.78 14.40 35.59
N THR A 175 4.07 14.62 36.87
CA THR A 175 4.73 15.84 37.36
C THR A 175 6.13 15.57 37.91
N SER A 176 6.98 16.59 37.86
CA SER A 176 8.30 16.60 38.50
C SER A 176 8.28 17.08 39.96
N SER A 177 7.11 17.50 40.45
CA SER A 177 6.91 17.87 41.85
C SER A 177 7.07 16.66 42.78
N HIS A 178 7.64 16.91 43.96
CA HIS A 178 7.76 15.88 44.98
C HIS A 178 6.43 15.72 45.72
N ASN A 179 5.87 14.52 45.64
CA ASN A 179 4.63 14.15 46.28
C ASN A 179 4.88 13.09 47.36
N PRO A 180 4.07 13.09 48.44
CA PRO A 180 4.10 12.02 49.41
C PRO A 180 3.41 10.77 48.88
N TYR A 181 4.08 9.63 48.97
CA TYR A 181 3.50 8.32 48.65
C TYR A 181 3.68 7.36 49.82
N TYR A 182 2.87 6.31 49.83
CA TYR A 182 2.98 5.22 50.79
C TYR A 182 3.64 4.02 50.11
N ALA A 183 4.67 3.47 50.76
CA ALA A 183 5.41 2.32 50.25
C ALA A 183 4.92 1.03 50.93
N GLY A 184 4.15 0.23 50.17
CA GLY A 184 3.84 -1.15 50.52
C GLY A 184 2.98 -1.34 51.80
N PRO A 185 2.90 -2.58 52.33
CA PRO A 185 1.98 -2.96 53.40
C PRO A 185 2.23 -2.30 54.76
N ASN A 186 3.37 -1.62 54.93
CA ASN A 186 3.81 -1.04 56.20
C ASN A 186 3.46 0.45 56.32
N ASP A 187 2.78 1.03 55.33
CA ASP A 187 2.38 2.45 55.28
C ASP A 187 3.51 3.47 55.52
N ASN A 188 4.75 3.08 55.22
CA ASN A 188 5.89 3.99 55.34
C ASN A 188 5.80 5.06 54.25
N ARG A 189 5.73 6.32 54.69
CA ARG A 189 5.70 7.47 53.78
C ARG A 189 7.07 7.68 53.15
N ILE A 190 7.09 7.73 51.82
CA ILE A 190 8.25 8.13 51.02
C ILE A 190 7.94 9.41 50.27
N THR A 191 8.98 10.15 49.91
CA THR A 191 8.86 11.36 49.07
C THR A 191 9.55 11.09 47.74
N THR A 192 8.81 11.19 46.64
CA THR A 192 9.37 11.02 45.29
C THR A 192 8.56 11.82 44.27
N THR A 193 8.84 11.70 42.98
CA THR A 193 8.12 12.40 41.91
C THR A 193 7.33 11.41 41.05
N ASP A 194 6.21 11.85 40.47
CA ASP A 194 5.45 11.03 39.52
C ASP A 194 6.31 10.64 38.32
N LEU A 195 7.17 11.55 37.84
CA LEU A 195 8.12 11.23 36.77
C LEU A 195 9.05 10.06 37.13
N ARG A 196 9.57 10.01 38.36
CA ARG A 196 10.42 8.90 38.80
C ARG A 196 9.63 7.60 38.83
N ARG A 197 8.44 7.61 39.44
CA ARG A 197 7.61 6.41 39.54
C ARG A 197 7.14 5.92 38.18
N PHE A 198 6.72 6.81 37.29
CA PHE A 198 6.36 6.47 35.92
C PHE A 198 7.53 5.80 35.18
N THR A 199 8.72 6.36 35.28
CA THR A 199 9.91 5.83 34.58
C THR A 199 10.46 4.54 35.19
N SER A 200 10.40 4.38 36.52
CA SER A 200 10.99 3.22 37.21
C SER A 200 10.02 2.10 37.54
N GLU A 201 8.74 2.41 37.77
CA GLU A 201 7.68 1.45 38.12
C GLU A 201 6.82 1.17 36.88
N THR A 202 6.04 2.15 36.42
CA THR A 202 5.09 1.97 35.31
C THR A 202 5.78 1.47 34.04
N MET A 203 6.90 2.09 33.64
CA MET A 203 7.64 1.66 32.46
C MET A 203 8.40 0.35 32.65
N ALA A 204 8.71 -0.06 33.89
CA ALA A 204 9.26 -1.38 34.16
C ALA A 204 8.20 -2.48 34.01
N ASP A 205 6.97 -2.21 34.47
CA ASP A 205 5.83 -3.10 34.29
C ASP A 205 5.46 -3.24 32.81
N VAL A 206 5.44 -2.13 32.06
CA VAL A 206 5.23 -2.16 30.60
C VAL A 206 6.30 -3.01 29.92
N LYS A 207 7.59 -2.86 30.26
CA LYS A 207 8.66 -3.69 29.69
C LYS A 207 8.46 -5.18 30.01
N THR A 208 8.02 -5.49 31.22
CA THR A 208 7.71 -6.86 31.65
C THR A 208 6.54 -7.44 30.85
N LEU A 209 5.47 -6.65 30.65
CA LEU A 209 4.33 -7.04 29.83
C LEU A 209 4.74 -7.29 28.38
N LEU A 210 5.53 -6.39 27.78
CA LEU A 210 6.02 -6.53 26.41
C LEU A 210 6.87 -7.80 26.24
N ALA A 211 7.68 -8.16 27.24
CA ALA A 211 8.52 -9.36 27.21
C ALA A 211 7.71 -10.68 27.26
N GLN A 212 6.45 -10.63 27.70
CA GLN A 212 5.55 -11.80 27.71
C GLN A 212 4.87 -12.04 26.34
N TRP A 213 4.91 -11.06 25.44
CA TRP A 213 4.26 -11.16 24.14
C TRP A 213 5.17 -11.83 23.10
N PRO A 214 4.59 -12.47 22.06
CA PRO A 214 5.37 -13.09 21.00
C PRO A 214 6.27 -12.08 20.31
N ALA A 215 7.56 -12.42 20.15
CA ALA A 215 8.55 -11.52 19.56
C ALA A 215 8.32 -11.23 18.06
N ASP A 216 7.51 -12.06 17.39
CA ASP A 216 7.13 -11.92 15.98
C ASP A 216 5.86 -11.08 15.78
N GLU A 217 5.21 -10.62 16.87
CA GLU A 217 4.01 -9.78 16.79
C GLU A 217 4.39 -8.29 16.97
N PRO A 218 4.09 -7.43 15.99
CA PRO A 218 4.34 -6.00 16.09
C PRO A 218 3.58 -5.37 17.26
N VAL A 219 4.22 -4.41 17.92
CA VAL A 219 3.61 -3.62 18.99
C VAL A 219 3.73 -2.15 18.66
N TYR A 220 2.59 -1.46 18.69
CA TYR A 220 2.50 -0.01 18.57
C TYR A 220 2.07 0.58 19.91
N ALA A 221 2.48 1.83 20.16
CA ALA A 221 2.06 2.58 21.33
C ALA A 221 1.50 3.94 20.91
N ILE A 222 0.42 4.36 21.58
CA ILE A 222 -0.19 5.68 21.42
C ILE A 222 -0.40 6.27 22.81
N SER A 223 -0.07 7.56 22.97
CA SER A 223 -0.56 8.36 24.10
C SER A 223 -1.82 9.12 23.68
N MET A 224 -2.81 9.14 24.55
CA MET A 224 -4.07 9.87 24.34
C MET A 224 -3.97 11.37 24.64
N GLY A 225 -2.80 11.85 25.07
CA GLY A 225 -2.57 13.24 25.44
C GLY A 225 -2.31 13.37 26.94
N ASP A 226 -2.20 14.62 27.39
CA ASP A 226 -2.13 14.91 28.82
C ASP A 226 -0.99 14.16 29.53
N ASP A 227 0.15 14.07 28.83
CA ASP A 227 1.30 13.29 29.28
C ASP A 227 1.94 13.86 30.54
N VAL A 228 1.94 15.18 30.67
CA VAL A 228 2.61 15.92 31.73
C VAL A 228 1.65 16.88 32.43
N GLN A 229 1.78 16.94 33.75
CA GLN A 229 1.04 17.88 34.60
C GLN A 229 1.93 19.08 34.96
N TYR A 230 1.39 20.29 34.77
CA TYR A 230 2.04 21.56 35.10
C TYR A 230 1.91 21.93 36.58
#